data_AF-A0A4Y2JMU1-F1
#
_entry.id   AF-A0A4Y2JMU1-F1
#
_cell.length_a   1.000
_cell.length_b   1.000
_cell.length_c   1.000
_cell.angle_alpha   90.00
_cell.angle_beta   90.00
_cell.angle_gamma   90.00
#
_symmetry.space_group_name_H-M   'P 1'
#
loop_
_entity.id
_entity.type
_entity.pdbx_description
1 polymer ?
#
loop_
_entity_poly.entity_id
_entity_poly.type
_entity_poly.pdbx_seq_one_letter_code
_entity_poly.pdbx_strand_id
1 'polypeptide(L)'
;MMQSEAKDFAKELGHGGHLKGSNGWLENFKNGHKIVFRKLCGESASVPESVCEEWIKDIPVLVKGYETKNIFNADETGLFYQCLPDKTAMFKDEECRGGKQSKVRSTVDGRKIRKTSSSHYRTLGET
;
A
#
# COMPACT_ATOMS: atom_id res chain seq x y z
N MET A 1 -11.31 -11.33 -17.40
CA MET A 1 -10.33 -12.43 -17.26
C MET A 1 -11.03 -13.76 -16.98
N MET A 2 -11.60 -14.04 -15.79
CA MET A 2 -12.21 -15.36 -15.53
C MET A 2 -13.37 -15.74 -16.47
N GLN A 3 -14.26 -14.80 -16.80
CA GLN A 3 -15.35 -15.03 -17.75
C GLN A 3 -14.88 -15.19 -19.20
N SER A 4 -13.74 -14.58 -19.58
CA SER A 4 -13.19 -14.73 -20.93
C SER A 4 -12.50 -16.08 -21.08
N GLU A 5 -11.62 -16.43 -20.13
CA GLU A 5 -10.96 -17.75 -20.08
C GLU A 5 -11.96 -18.90 -20.09
N ALA A 6 -13.01 -18.83 -19.26
CA ALA A 6 -14.04 -19.86 -19.22
C ALA A 6 -14.79 -20.02 -20.55
N LYS A 7 -14.96 -18.94 -21.32
CA LYS A 7 -15.55 -19.01 -22.67
C LYS A 7 -14.60 -19.67 -23.65
N ASP A 8 -13.30 -19.39 -23.54
CA ASP A 8 -12.32 -19.95 -24.45
C ASP A 8 -12.15 -21.45 -24.21
N PHE A 9 -12.09 -21.89 -22.94
CA PHE A 9 -12.18 -23.32 -22.59
C PHE A 9 -13.49 -23.96 -23.08
N ALA A 10 -14.62 -23.27 -22.93
CA ALA A 10 -15.90 -23.80 -23.42
C ALA A 10 -15.90 -24.01 -24.94
N LYS A 11 -15.27 -23.12 -25.71
CA LYS A 11 -15.12 -23.28 -27.16
C LYS A 11 -14.23 -24.47 -27.49
N GLU A 12 -13.10 -24.60 -26.80
CA GLU A 12 -12.14 -25.70 -27.01
C GLU A 12 -12.78 -27.07 -26.73
N LEU A 13 -13.64 -27.15 -25.71
CA LEU A 13 -14.39 -28.35 -25.34
C LEU A 13 -15.66 -28.58 -26.18
N GLY A 14 -15.92 -27.78 -27.24
CA GLY A 14 -17.09 -27.93 -28.11
C GLY A 14 -18.41 -27.44 -27.51
N HIS A 15 -18.38 -26.73 -26.37
CA HIS A 15 -19.54 -26.19 -25.66
C HIS A 15 -19.66 -24.66 -25.74
N GLY A 16 -19.02 -24.03 -26.73
CA GLY A 16 -18.91 -22.57 -26.86
C GLY A 16 -20.24 -21.81 -26.92
N GLY A 17 -21.33 -22.46 -27.32
CA GLY A 17 -22.68 -21.87 -27.35
C GLY A 17 -23.44 -21.90 -26.02
N HIS A 18 -23.01 -22.72 -25.06
CA HIS A 18 -23.73 -22.93 -23.80
C HIS A 18 -23.28 -21.97 -22.68
N LEU A 19 -21.99 -21.61 -22.65
CA LEU A 19 -21.41 -20.75 -21.63
C LEU A 19 -21.39 -19.29 -22.08
N LYS A 20 -22.41 -18.52 -21.66
CA LYS A 20 -22.48 -17.07 -21.91
C LYS A 20 -21.48 -16.26 -21.07
N GLY A 21 -20.85 -16.87 -20.06
CA GLY A 21 -19.95 -16.21 -19.12
C GLY A 21 -20.55 -14.93 -18.51
N SER A 22 -21.83 -14.99 -18.14
CA SER A 22 -22.56 -13.86 -17.54
C SER A 22 -22.11 -13.59 -16.11
N ASN A 23 -22.50 -12.44 -15.54
CA ASN A 23 -22.23 -12.14 -14.13
C ASN A 23 -22.93 -13.13 -13.19
N GLY A 24 -24.16 -13.55 -13.51
CA GLY A 24 -24.87 -14.57 -12.73
C GLY A 24 -24.19 -15.95 -12.75
N TRP A 25 -23.61 -16.36 -13.89
CA TRP A 25 -22.80 -17.58 -13.95
C TRP A 25 -21.56 -17.48 -13.06
N LEU A 26 -20.85 -16.35 -13.14
CA LEU A 26 -19.67 -16.10 -12.33
C LEU A 26 -20.00 -16.09 -10.83
N GLU A 27 -21.14 -15.51 -10.44
CA GLU A 27 -21.60 -15.49 -9.06
C GLU A 27 -21.99 -16.88 -8.56
N ASN A 28 -22.75 -17.66 -9.35
CA ASN A 28 -23.07 -19.04 -9.02
C ASN A 28 -21.83 -19.93 -8.92
N PHE A 29 -20.85 -19.75 -9.82
CA PHE A 29 -19.57 -20.45 -9.76
C PHE A 29 -18.84 -20.15 -8.46
N LYS A 30 -18.74 -18.85 -8.08
CA LYS A 30 -18.14 -18.45 -6.81
C LYS A 30 -18.89 -19.05 -5.62
N ASN A 31 -20.21 -18.99 -5.60
CA ASN A 31 -21.03 -19.50 -4.51
C ASN A 31 -20.92 -21.03 -4.38
N GLY A 32 -20.97 -21.76 -5.50
CA GLY A 32 -20.83 -23.22 -5.53
C GLY A 32 -19.47 -23.71 -5.04
N HIS A 33 -18.40 -22.97 -5.36
CA HIS A 33 -17.04 -23.27 -4.91
C HIS A 33 -16.63 -22.53 -3.63
N LYS A 34 -17.56 -21.82 -2.97
CA LYS A 34 -17.30 -21.00 -1.78
C LYS A 34 -16.15 -20.00 -1.96
N ILE A 35 -15.95 -19.45 -3.15
CA ILE A 35 -14.89 -18.48 -3.45
C ILE A 35 -15.39 -17.08 -3.10
N VAL A 36 -14.64 -16.38 -2.26
CA VAL A 36 -14.88 -14.98 -1.89
C VAL A 36 -13.66 -14.12 -2.22
N PHE A 37 -13.89 -12.87 -2.59
CA PHE A 37 -12.82 -11.89 -2.78
C PHE A 37 -12.69 -11.07 -1.51
N ARG A 38 -11.62 -11.30 -0.73
CA ARG A 38 -11.33 -10.47 0.45
C ARG A 38 -10.16 -9.56 0.18
N LYS A 39 -10.19 -8.38 0.81
CA LYS A 39 -9.05 -7.47 0.82
C LYS A 39 -7.94 -8.10 1.63
N LEU A 40 -6.73 -8.15 1.07
CA LEU A 40 -5.55 -8.55 1.83
C LEU A 40 -5.29 -7.47 2.89
N CYS A 41 -5.49 -7.82 4.16
CA CYS A 41 -5.04 -6.97 5.25
C CYS A 41 -3.51 -7.11 5.36
N GLY A 42 -2.81 -5.98 5.32
CA GLY A 42 -1.38 -5.95 5.63
C GLY A 42 -1.12 -6.44 7.05
N GLU A 43 0.12 -6.88 7.32
CA GLU A 43 0.56 -7.16 8.68
C GLU A 43 0.32 -5.92 9.55
N SER A 44 -0.45 -6.10 10.63
CA SER A 44 -0.55 -5.12 11.70
C SER A 44 0.76 -5.14 12.47
N ALA A 45 1.66 -4.20 12.19
CA ALA A 45 2.76 -3.92 13.09
C ALA A 45 2.19 -3.16 14.29
N SER A 46 1.77 -3.89 15.32
CA SER A 46 1.37 -3.27 16.59
C SER A 46 2.62 -2.83 17.31
N VAL A 47 2.90 -1.53 17.30
CA VAL A 47 3.92 -0.94 18.16
C VAL A 47 3.35 -0.89 19.58
N PRO A 48 4.09 -1.29 20.63
CA PRO A 48 3.64 -1.18 22.00
C PRO A 48 3.36 0.28 22.38
N GLU A 49 2.27 0.53 23.11
CA GLU A 49 1.86 1.87 23.54
C GLU A 49 2.96 2.59 24.34
N SER A 50 3.73 1.85 25.15
CA SER A 50 4.86 2.38 25.91
C SER A 50 5.96 2.99 25.03
N VAL A 51 6.22 2.42 23.84
CA VAL A 51 7.21 2.96 22.90
C VAL A 51 6.70 4.26 22.29
N CYS A 52 5.41 4.36 22.02
CA CYS A 52 4.78 5.60 21.54
C CYS A 52 4.85 6.71 22.61
N GLU A 53 4.59 6.37 23.87
CA GLU A 53 4.65 7.32 24.99
C GLU A 53 6.05 7.88 25.23
N GLU A 54 7.09 7.05 25.11
CA GLU A 54 8.49 7.50 25.17
C GLU A 54 8.82 8.45 24.02
N TRP A 55 8.42 8.10 22.79
CA TRP A 55 8.68 8.93 21.62
C TRP A 55 8.02 10.31 21.69
N ILE A 56 6.80 10.39 22.23
CA ILE A 56 6.07 11.64 22.42
C ILE A 56 6.82 12.59 23.36
N LYS A 57 7.51 12.06 24.38
CA LYS A 57 8.30 12.87 25.33
C LYS A 57 9.53 13.52 24.67
N ASP A 58 10.06 12.93 23.63
CA ASP A 58 11.27 13.40 22.94
C ASP A 58 10.98 14.47 21.87
N ILE A 59 9.75 14.52 21.33
CA ILE A 59 9.36 15.49 20.28
C ILE A 59 9.66 16.95 20.66
N PRO A 60 9.32 17.45 21.86
CA PRO A 60 9.60 18.85 22.24
C PRO A 60 11.08 19.20 22.22
N VAL A 61 11.96 18.24 22.50
CA VAL A 61 13.42 18.43 22.45
C VAL A 61 13.89 18.50 21.00
N LEU A 62 13.36 17.64 20.13
CA LEU A 62 13.72 17.57 18.71
C LEU A 62 13.30 18.81 17.91
N VAL A 63 12.13 19.39 18.23
CA VAL A 63 11.61 20.58 17.54
C VAL A 63 12.10 21.90 18.16
N LYS A 64 12.88 21.84 19.23
CA LYS A 64 13.40 23.03 19.92
C LYS A 64 14.28 23.83 18.97
N GLY A 65 13.95 25.12 18.80
CA GLY A 65 14.68 26.03 17.92
C GLY A 65 14.15 26.08 16.48
N TYR A 66 13.15 25.27 16.13
CA TYR A 66 12.42 25.41 14.87
C TYR A 66 11.13 26.22 15.09
N GLU A 67 10.86 27.16 14.19
CA GLU A 67 9.54 27.78 14.13
C GLU A 67 8.50 26.73 13.71
N THR A 68 7.29 26.84 14.26
CA THR A 68 6.18 25.90 13.96
C THR A 68 5.90 25.76 12.47
N LYS A 69 6.08 26.84 11.69
CA LYS A 69 5.92 26.86 10.23
C LYS A 69 6.98 26.04 9.46
N ASN A 70 8.05 25.62 10.12
CA ASN A 70 9.17 24.87 9.56
C ASN A 70 9.18 23.40 10.01
N ILE A 71 8.18 22.97 10.78
CA ILE A 71 8.01 21.57 11.19
C ILE A 71 7.07 20.91 10.17
N PHE A 72 7.60 19.98 9.38
CA PHE A 72 6.84 19.26 8.36
C PHE A 72 6.92 17.77 8.63
N ASN A 73 5.79 17.07 8.43
CA ASN A 73 5.82 15.63 8.30
C ASN A 73 6.31 15.29 6.89
N ALA A 74 7.42 14.57 6.80
CA ALA A 74 7.91 14.01 5.55
C ALA A 74 7.82 12.49 5.67
N ASP A 75 6.81 11.92 5.01
CA ASP A 75 6.67 10.47 4.92
C ASP A 75 7.07 10.00 3.51
N GLU A 76 7.72 8.86 3.43
CA GLU A 76 8.21 8.31 2.16
C GLU A 76 7.03 7.74 1.37
N THR A 77 6.65 8.43 0.29
CA THR A 77 5.65 7.88 -0.63
C THR A 77 6.34 6.91 -1.59
N GLY A 78 6.05 5.62 -1.42
CA GLY A 78 6.49 4.57 -2.34
C GLY A 78 5.42 4.26 -3.38
N LEU A 79 5.77 4.37 -4.67
CA LEU A 79 4.93 3.88 -5.76
C LEU A 79 5.21 2.39 -6.00
N PHE A 80 4.24 1.52 -5.71
CA PHE A 80 4.37 0.10 -5.94
C PHE A 80 3.81 -0.28 -7.31
N TYR A 81 4.60 -0.96 -8.14
CA TYR A 81 4.22 -1.32 -9.52
C TYR A 81 4.20 -2.83 -9.80
N GLN A 82 4.65 -3.65 -8.84
CA GLN A 82 4.53 -5.12 -8.89
C GLN A 82 3.57 -5.68 -7.84
N CYS A 83 2.71 -4.84 -7.26
CA CYS A 83 1.70 -5.32 -6.33
C CYS A 83 0.64 -6.15 -7.07
N LEU A 84 0.31 -7.31 -6.50
CA LEU A 84 -0.91 -8.02 -6.86
C LEU A 84 -2.12 -7.15 -6.48
N PRO A 85 -3.27 -7.32 -7.15
CA PRO A 85 -4.50 -6.66 -6.75
C PRO A 85 -4.74 -6.86 -5.25
N ASP A 86 -5.19 -5.81 -4.58
CA ASP A 86 -5.43 -5.78 -3.13
C ASP A 86 -6.59 -6.71 -2.68
N LYS A 87 -7.22 -7.40 -3.64
CA LYS A 87 -8.26 -8.41 -3.43
C LYS A 87 -7.79 -9.75 -3.99
N THR A 88 -7.74 -10.76 -3.13
CA THR A 88 -7.41 -12.14 -3.52
C THR A 88 -8.67 -13.00 -3.45
N ALA A 89 -8.81 -13.91 -4.42
CA ALA A 89 -9.83 -14.96 -4.39
C ALA A 89 -9.41 -16.04 -3.40
N MET A 90 -10.25 -16.34 -2.42
CA MET A 90 -9.97 -17.31 -1.36
C MET A 90 -11.22 -18.12 -1.02
N PHE A 91 -11.04 -19.28 -0.40
CA PHE A 91 -12.19 -20.04 0.08
C PHE A 91 -12.81 -19.38 1.32
N LYS A 92 -14.13 -19.43 1.42
CA LYS A 92 -14.92 -18.77 2.48
C LYS A 92 -14.49 -19.21 3.89
N ASP A 93 -14.04 -20.44 4.00
CA ASP A 93 -13.69 -21.13 5.26
C ASP A 93 -12.19 -20.98 5.60
N GLU A 94 -11.40 -20.28 4.77
CA GLU A 94 -10.00 -19.97 5.04
C GLU A 94 -9.86 -18.59 5.67
N GLU A 95 -8.98 -18.46 6.66
CA GLU A 95 -8.58 -17.15 7.16
C GLU A 95 -7.44 -16.60 6.31
N CYS A 96 -7.60 -15.37 5.83
CA CYS A 96 -6.55 -14.68 5.10
C CYS A 96 -5.57 -14.07 6.10
N ARG A 97 -4.53 -14.83 6.47
CA ARG A 97 -3.42 -14.34 7.29
C ARG A 97 -2.16 -14.33 6.44
N GLY A 98 -1.53 -13.17 6.31
CA GLY A 98 -0.26 -13.02 5.60
C GLY A 98 -0.41 -13.01 4.08
N GLY A 99 -0.51 -11.82 3.51
CA GLY A 99 -0.28 -11.58 2.09
C GLY A 99 0.88 -10.60 1.95
N LYS A 100 2.07 -11.08 1.57
CA LYS A 100 3.20 -10.19 1.32
C LYS A 100 3.08 -9.66 -0.09
N GLN A 101 2.48 -8.48 -0.22
CA GLN A 101 2.53 -7.74 -1.47
C GLN A 101 3.99 -7.47 -1.85
N SER A 102 4.29 -7.48 -3.14
CA SER A 102 5.62 -7.14 -3.63
C SER A 102 5.99 -5.75 -3.12
N LYS A 103 7.07 -5.65 -2.33
CA LYS A 103 7.58 -4.37 -1.83
C LYS A 103 8.42 -3.63 -2.85
N VAL A 104 8.49 -4.13 -4.10
CA VAL A 104 9.19 -3.46 -5.19
C VAL A 104 8.46 -2.16 -5.48
N ARG A 105 9.12 -1.05 -5.12
CA ARG A 105 8.58 0.29 -5.20
C ARG A 105 9.62 1.25 -5.74
N SER A 106 9.16 2.29 -6.42
CA SER A 106 9.95 3.48 -6.67
C SER A 106 9.72 4.46 -5.52
N THR A 107 10.80 4.87 -4.85
CA THR A 107 10.75 5.91 -3.83
C THR A 107 10.64 7.27 -4.52
N VAL A 108 9.61 8.03 -4.17
CA VAL A 108 9.48 9.42 -4.59
C VAL A 108 9.71 10.30 -3.37
N ASP A 109 10.84 10.99 -3.35
CA ASP A 109 11.16 11.96 -2.30
C ASP A 109 10.66 13.35 -2.74
N GLY A 110 9.69 13.87 -1.99
CA GLY A 110 9.10 15.20 -2.20
C GLY A 110 9.99 16.34 -1.71
N ARG A 111 11.31 16.29 -1.95
CA ARG A 111 12.19 17.43 -1.67
C ARG A 111 11.95 18.54 -2.68
N LYS A 112 11.03 19.45 -2.37
CA LYS A 112 10.99 20.77 -3.00
C LYS A 112 12.27 21.51 -2.60
N ILE A 113 13.28 21.47 -3.46
CA ILE A 113 14.52 22.25 -3.33
C ILE A 113 14.14 23.73 -3.25
N ARG A 114 14.24 24.35 -2.06
CA ARG A 114 14.21 25.80 -1.93
C ARG A 114 15.63 26.31 -2.17
N LYS A 115 15.88 26.91 -3.35
CA LYS A 115 16.95 27.90 -3.47
C LYS A 115 16.39 29.24 -3.00
N THR A 116 16.79 29.68 -1.82
CA THR A 116 16.79 31.11 -1.48
C THR A 116 18.09 31.40 -0.72
N SER A 117 18.98 32.11 -1.40
CA SER A 117 20.18 32.70 -0.84
C SER A 117 19.81 33.79 0.17
N SER A 118 20.48 33.81 1.32
CA SER A 118 20.76 35.09 1.98
C SER A 118 22.11 35.00 2.68
N SER A 119 23.08 35.69 2.09
CA SER A 119 24.30 36.17 2.74
C SER A 119 23.95 36.96 3.99
N HIS A 120 24.72 36.83 5.08
CA HIS A 120 25.30 37.95 5.85
C HIS A 120 26.31 37.43 6.90
N TYR A 121 27.41 38.19 7.05
CA TYR A 121 28.70 37.87 7.65
C TYR A 121 28.75 37.81 9.19
N ARG A 122 29.75 37.11 9.75
CA ARG A 122 30.66 37.62 10.81
C ARG A 122 31.88 36.71 11.00
N THR A 123 33.05 37.22 10.62
CA THR A 123 34.36 36.75 11.09
C THR A 123 34.74 37.56 12.34
N LEU A 124 35.06 36.88 13.44
CA LEU A 124 35.82 37.44 14.56
C LEU A 124 36.74 36.34 15.09
N GLY A 125 38.00 36.68 15.31
CA GLY A 125 38.96 35.83 16.01
C GLY A 125 40.40 36.12 15.63
N GLU A 126 40.88 37.33 15.91
CA GLU A 126 42.31 37.60 16.10
C GLU A 126 42.75 37.02 17.45
N THR A 127 43.85 36.27 17.45
CA THR A 127 44.92 36.29 18.47
C THR A 127 46.21 35.86 17.79
#